data_AF-A0A350DLN0-F1
#
_entry.id   AF-A0A350DLN0-F1
#
_cell.length_a   1.000
_cell.length_b   1.000
_cell.length_c   1.000
_cell.angle_alpha   90.00
_cell.angle_beta   90.00
_cell.angle_gamma   90.00
#
_symmetry.space_group_name_H-M   'P 1'
#
loop_
_entity.id
_entity.type
_entity.pdbx_description
1 polymer ?
#
loop_
_entity_poly.entity_id
_entity_poly.type
_entity_poly.pdbx_seq_one_letter_code
_entity_poly.pdbx_strand_id
1 'polypeptide(L)'
;MANEDINNKMTAINEFVQGSPLPYSVLDASHINAAYPEQKLKIRGGGYGSDAEAHPTNAKQFYALTDRGPNADFDGIAGKGKQFLVPNYTPSIGLFELQADSKIIKVKEIILKDKNGNPISGLPNPKAFGGTNEVPYDVNGQPMTVNPQLPFDAVSNPIK
;
A
#
# COMPACT_ATOMS: atom_id res chain seq x y z
N MET A 1 14.33 55.21 -2.43
CA MET A 1 14.23 54.26 -1.30
C MET A 1 12.99 53.44 -1.51
N ALA A 2 13.15 52.13 -1.33
CA ALA A 2 12.26 51.07 -1.80
C ALA A 2 10.88 51.08 -1.14
N ASN A 3 9.89 50.58 -1.88
CA ASN A 3 8.83 49.72 -1.37
C ASN A 3 8.47 48.78 -2.53
N GLU A 4 9.29 47.74 -2.72
CA GLU A 4 8.83 46.56 -3.45
C GLU A 4 7.81 45.85 -2.56
N ASP A 5 6.58 45.72 -3.04
CA ASP A 5 5.57 44.86 -2.44
C ASP A 5 6.03 43.40 -2.52
N ILE A 6 6.50 42.87 -1.38
CA ILE A 6 7.00 41.49 -1.22
C ILE A 6 5.85 40.45 -1.21
N ASN A 7 4.59 40.88 -1.30
CA ASN A 7 3.45 39.97 -1.22
C ASN A 7 2.86 39.66 -2.60
N ASN A 8 2.75 38.37 -2.91
CA ASN A 8 1.99 37.76 -4.02
C ASN A 8 2.65 37.59 -5.40
N LYS A 9 3.90 37.14 -5.45
CA LYS A 9 4.23 36.13 -6.47
C LYS A 9 3.81 34.73 -5.98
N MET A 10 2.50 34.52 -5.87
CA MET A 10 1.99 33.17 -6.08
C MET A 10 2.32 32.84 -7.53
N THR A 11 3.43 32.13 -7.74
CA THR A 11 3.75 31.55 -9.03
C THR A 11 2.51 30.81 -9.48
N ALA A 12 1.89 31.29 -10.57
CA ALA A 12 0.74 30.63 -11.15
C ALA A 12 1.13 29.16 -11.40
N ILE A 13 0.57 28.28 -10.59
CA ILE A 13 0.62 26.86 -10.85
C ILE A 13 -0.22 26.67 -12.12
N ASN A 14 0.45 26.33 -13.23
CA ASN A 14 -0.25 25.97 -14.46
C ASN A 14 -1.33 24.95 -14.09
N GLU A 15 -2.57 25.19 -14.52
CA GLU A 15 -3.65 24.23 -14.26
C GLU A 15 -3.25 22.86 -14.82
N PHE A 16 -3.32 21.85 -13.96
CA PHE A 16 -3.02 20.48 -14.35
C PHE A 16 -4.14 19.95 -15.24
N VAL A 17 -3.91 19.90 -16.55
CA VAL A 17 -4.83 19.20 -17.48
C VAL A 17 -4.83 17.68 -17.21
N GLN A 18 -3.77 17.16 -16.56
CA GLN A 18 -3.62 15.77 -16.14
C GLN A 18 -2.78 15.69 -14.85
N GLY A 19 -3.19 14.85 -13.89
CA GLY A 19 -2.46 14.63 -12.64
C GLY A 19 -1.12 13.89 -12.82
N SER A 20 -0.27 13.93 -11.79
CA SER A 20 1.02 13.24 -11.76
C SER A 20 0.92 11.95 -10.92
N PRO A 21 1.28 10.77 -11.45
CA PRO A 21 1.21 9.52 -10.69
C PRO A 21 2.29 9.47 -9.61
N LEU A 22 1.96 8.90 -8.46
CA LEU A 22 2.98 8.57 -7.45
C LEU A 22 3.88 7.42 -7.93
N PRO A 23 5.18 7.43 -7.59
CA PRO A 23 6.08 6.35 -7.96
C PRO A 23 5.68 5.03 -7.29
N TYR A 24 5.96 3.92 -7.96
CA TYR A 24 5.74 2.56 -7.46
C TYR A 24 6.98 1.69 -7.71
N SER A 25 7.10 0.59 -6.97
CA SER A 25 8.05 -0.50 -7.20
C SER A 25 7.34 -1.74 -7.75
N VAL A 26 8.07 -2.69 -8.33
CA VAL A 26 7.51 -4.02 -8.64
C VAL A 26 7.86 -4.94 -7.47
N LEU A 27 6.85 -5.46 -6.78
CA LEU A 27 7.00 -6.36 -5.64
C LEU A 27 7.18 -7.81 -6.08
N ASP A 28 6.44 -8.21 -7.12
CA ASP A 28 6.54 -9.54 -7.72
C ASP A 28 6.20 -9.46 -9.22
N ALA A 29 6.84 -10.31 -10.01
CA ALA A 29 6.57 -10.52 -11.43
C ALA A 29 6.68 -12.01 -11.84
N SER A 30 6.62 -12.93 -10.87
CA SER A 30 6.78 -14.37 -11.09
C SER A 30 5.52 -14.99 -11.73
N HIS A 31 4.34 -14.45 -11.41
CA HIS A 31 3.04 -14.96 -11.82
C HIS A 31 2.75 -14.76 -13.32
N ILE A 32 1.99 -15.70 -13.88
CA ILE A 32 1.46 -15.61 -15.25
C ILE A 32 0.32 -14.59 -15.26
N ASN A 33 0.28 -13.74 -16.28
CA ASN A 33 -0.84 -12.84 -16.49
C ASN A 33 -1.92 -13.54 -17.33
N ALA A 34 -2.99 -13.99 -16.69
CA ALA A 34 -4.07 -14.70 -17.40
C ALA A 34 -4.77 -13.84 -18.47
N ALA A 35 -4.84 -12.51 -18.26
CA ALA A 35 -5.44 -11.59 -19.22
C ALA A 35 -4.49 -11.27 -20.39
N TYR A 36 -3.18 -11.30 -20.15
CA TYR A 36 -2.15 -11.01 -21.14
C TYR A 36 -1.05 -12.08 -21.10
N PRO A 37 -1.27 -13.29 -21.64
CA PRO A 37 -0.39 -14.44 -21.44
C PRO A 37 1.06 -14.24 -21.87
N GLU A 38 1.30 -13.34 -22.83
CA GLU A 38 2.63 -12.97 -23.32
C GLU A 38 3.41 -12.05 -22.36
N GLN A 39 2.79 -11.60 -21.26
CA GLN A 39 3.38 -10.69 -20.29
C GLN A 39 3.36 -11.31 -18.89
N LYS A 40 4.39 -11.04 -18.09
CA LYS A 40 4.38 -11.36 -16.66
C LYS A 40 3.43 -10.43 -15.91
N LEU A 41 2.70 -10.98 -14.94
CA LEU A 41 1.84 -10.19 -14.06
C LEU A 41 2.72 -9.42 -13.07
N LYS A 42 2.84 -8.10 -13.25
CA LYS A 42 3.58 -7.23 -12.32
C LYS A 42 2.68 -6.81 -11.17
N ILE A 43 2.96 -7.34 -9.99
CA ILE A 43 2.38 -6.89 -8.74
C ILE A 43 3.15 -5.65 -8.28
N ARG A 44 2.48 -4.50 -8.28
CA ARG A 44 3.11 -3.21 -8.02
C ARG A 44 2.97 -2.83 -6.54
N GLY A 45 4.08 -2.39 -5.96
CA GLY A 45 4.20 -1.77 -4.65
C GLY A 45 4.01 -0.28 -4.81
N GLY A 46 2.78 0.14 -4.66
CA GLY A 46 2.30 1.51 -4.71
C GLY A 46 0.96 1.55 -3.98
N GLY A 47 0.06 2.43 -4.38
CA GLY A 47 -1.25 2.50 -3.72
C GLY A 47 -1.22 3.32 -2.44
N TYR A 48 -0.44 4.41 -2.45
CA TYR A 48 -0.48 5.50 -1.48
C TYR A 48 -1.79 6.30 -1.60
N GLY A 49 -2.92 5.62 -1.44
CA GLY A 49 -4.27 6.17 -1.62
C GLY A 49 -5.20 5.89 -0.46
N SER A 50 -4.72 5.27 0.63
CA SER A 50 -5.55 5.02 1.82
C SER A 50 -5.79 6.29 2.64
N ASP A 51 -4.81 7.19 2.67
CA ASP A 51 -4.94 8.51 3.27
C ASP A 51 -3.83 9.45 2.76
N ALA A 52 -4.01 10.76 2.92
CA ALA A 52 -3.01 11.77 2.60
C ALA A 52 -3.14 13.02 3.50
N GLU A 53 -2.00 13.62 3.84
CA GLU A 53 -1.94 14.80 4.70
C GLU A 53 -0.83 15.75 4.22
N ALA A 54 -1.03 17.07 4.37
CA ALA A 54 -0.03 18.04 3.99
C ALA A 54 1.19 17.99 4.94
N HIS A 55 2.38 18.29 4.43
CA HIS A 55 3.53 18.45 5.31
C HIS A 55 3.35 19.73 6.16
N PRO A 56 3.59 19.70 7.49
CA PRO A 56 3.20 20.79 8.39
C PRO A 56 3.91 22.13 8.14
N THR A 57 5.06 22.10 7.46
CA THR A 57 5.89 23.30 7.24
C THR A 57 6.40 23.46 5.81
N ASN A 58 6.17 22.51 4.91
CA ASN A 58 6.70 22.55 3.54
C ASN A 58 5.54 22.40 2.54
N ALA A 59 5.15 23.51 1.93
CA ALA A 59 3.99 23.57 1.03
C ALA A 59 4.12 22.71 -0.24
N LYS A 60 5.32 22.20 -0.57
CA LYS A 60 5.53 21.30 -1.71
C LYS A 60 5.48 19.83 -1.34
N GLN A 61 5.41 19.51 -0.05
CA GLN A 61 5.49 18.16 0.45
C GLN A 61 4.16 17.70 1.05
N PHE A 62 3.91 16.41 0.95
CA PHE A 62 2.76 15.75 1.57
C PHE A 62 3.08 14.31 1.91
N TYR A 63 2.39 13.79 2.92
CA TYR A 63 2.42 12.39 3.28
C TYR A 63 1.27 11.67 2.59
N ALA A 64 1.50 10.42 2.18
CA ALA A 64 0.43 9.53 1.76
C ALA A 64 0.67 8.13 2.30
N LEU A 65 -0.40 7.45 2.69
CA LEU A 65 -0.39 6.12 3.31
C LEU A 65 -0.73 5.05 2.26
N THR A 66 0.09 3.99 2.19
CA THR A 66 -0.26 2.81 1.39
C THR A 66 -1.45 2.08 1.99
N ASP A 67 -2.21 1.41 1.14
CA ASP A 67 -3.10 0.34 1.62
C ASP A 67 -2.28 -0.81 2.23
N ARG A 68 -2.97 -1.84 2.72
CA ARG A 68 -2.44 -3.06 3.30
C ARG A 68 -1.86 -4.05 2.28
N GLY A 69 -1.54 -3.58 1.08
CA GLY A 69 -0.92 -4.34 0.01
C GLY A 69 -1.90 -4.98 -0.98
N PRO A 70 -1.39 -5.48 -2.13
CA PRO A 70 -2.21 -6.02 -3.21
C PRO A 70 -3.02 -7.22 -2.75
N ASN A 71 -4.34 -7.12 -2.87
CA ASN A 71 -5.28 -8.19 -2.54
C ASN A 71 -6.50 -8.17 -3.47
N ALA A 72 -7.23 -9.29 -3.54
CA ALA A 72 -8.47 -9.41 -4.28
C ALA A 72 -9.53 -10.13 -3.43
N ASP A 73 -10.81 -9.86 -3.70
CA ASP A 73 -11.91 -10.65 -3.12
C ASP A 73 -11.76 -12.12 -3.47
N PHE A 74 -11.96 -12.98 -2.47
CA PHE A 74 -11.84 -14.42 -2.63
C PHE A 74 -12.87 -15.15 -1.77
N ASP A 75 -13.42 -16.24 -2.31
CA ASP A 75 -14.31 -17.14 -1.59
C ASP A 75 -13.66 -18.53 -1.55
N GLY A 76 -13.28 -18.96 -0.36
CA GLY A 76 -12.48 -20.16 -0.16
C GLY A 76 -13.10 -21.12 0.84
N ILE A 77 -12.35 -22.18 1.19
CA ILE A 77 -12.83 -23.26 2.07
C ILE A 77 -13.20 -22.78 3.49
N ALA A 78 -12.67 -21.63 3.91
CA ALA A 78 -12.95 -21.01 5.20
C ALA A 78 -13.91 -19.81 5.09
N GLY A 79 -14.59 -19.66 3.95
CA GLY A 79 -15.56 -18.59 3.68
C GLY A 79 -14.96 -17.38 2.95
N LYS A 80 -15.70 -16.27 2.96
CA LYS A 80 -15.29 -15.03 2.28
C LYS A 80 -14.07 -14.41 2.92
N GLY A 81 -13.17 -13.89 2.09
CA GLY A 81 -11.98 -13.22 2.52
C GLY A 81 -11.24 -12.56 1.38
N LYS A 82 -9.92 -12.46 1.54
CA LYS A 82 -9.04 -11.80 0.59
C LYS A 82 -7.85 -12.68 0.26
N GLN A 83 -7.50 -12.73 -1.01
CA GLN A 83 -6.31 -13.43 -1.48
C GLN A 83 -5.12 -12.46 -1.58
N PHE A 84 -3.98 -12.84 -1.02
CA PHE A 84 -2.76 -12.03 -0.97
C PHE A 84 -1.66 -12.67 -1.81
N LEU A 85 -1.22 -11.95 -2.85
CA LEU A 85 -0.10 -12.36 -3.69
C LEU A 85 1.25 -12.06 -3.03
N VAL A 86 1.30 -11.04 -2.18
CA VAL A 86 2.50 -10.64 -1.42
C VAL A 86 2.15 -10.58 0.07
N PRO A 87 1.98 -11.74 0.75
CA PRO A 87 1.47 -11.79 2.12
C PRO A 87 2.40 -11.15 3.16
N ASN A 88 3.68 -10.99 2.83
CA ASN A 88 4.68 -10.33 3.67
C ASN A 88 4.83 -8.83 3.37
N TYR A 89 3.91 -8.25 2.58
CA TYR A 89 3.93 -6.82 2.32
C TYR A 89 3.74 -6.01 3.62
N THR A 90 4.61 -5.02 3.81
CA THR A 90 4.50 -4.07 4.92
C THR A 90 3.97 -2.73 4.42
N PRO A 91 2.85 -2.24 4.96
CA PRO A 91 2.35 -0.90 4.64
C PRO A 91 3.33 0.18 5.08
N SER A 92 3.33 1.31 4.36
CA SER A 92 4.25 2.42 4.62
C SER A 92 3.57 3.78 4.42
N ILE A 93 4.15 4.80 5.05
CA ILE A 93 3.84 6.20 4.76
C ILE A 93 4.96 6.73 3.88
N GLY A 94 4.61 7.26 2.71
CA GLY A 94 5.52 7.95 1.82
C GLY A 94 5.46 9.45 2.07
N LEU A 95 6.62 10.10 2.17
CA LEU A 95 6.74 11.55 2.02
C LEU A 95 7.05 11.84 0.55
N PHE A 96 6.22 12.66 -0.07
CA PHE A 96 6.32 13.04 -1.46
C PHE A 96 6.59 14.53 -1.60
N GLU A 97 7.23 14.93 -2.70
CA GLU A 97 7.48 16.33 -3.03
C GLU A 97 7.11 16.63 -4.48
N LEU A 98 6.32 17.69 -4.66
CA LEU A 98 6.03 18.29 -5.96
C LEU A 98 7.22 19.12 -6.45
N GLN A 99 7.78 18.69 -7.58
CA GLN A 99 8.90 19.34 -8.24
C GLN A 99 8.44 20.50 -9.14
N ALA A 100 9.38 21.38 -9.49
CA ALA A 100 9.10 22.53 -10.36
C ALA A 100 8.63 22.13 -11.77
N ASP A 101 9.02 20.95 -12.24
CA ASP A 101 8.59 20.36 -13.51
C ASP A 101 7.26 19.58 -13.40
N SER A 102 6.51 19.77 -12.31
CA SER A 102 5.21 19.13 -12.06
C SER A 102 5.27 17.62 -11.83
N LYS A 103 6.46 17.04 -11.64
CA LYS A 103 6.62 15.64 -11.22
C LYS A 103 6.53 15.51 -9.71
N ILE A 104 6.12 14.33 -9.26
CA ILE A 104 6.16 13.97 -7.84
C ILE A 104 7.27 12.94 -7.62
N ILE A 105 8.14 13.21 -6.64
CA ILE A 105 9.16 12.24 -6.20
C ILE A 105 8.87 11.77 -4.78
N LYS A 106 9.27 10.54 -4.46
CA LYS A 106 9.26 10.03 -3.09
C LYS A 106 10.56 10.46 -2.41
N VAL A 107 10.45 11.30 -1.38
CA VAL A 107 11.58 11.83 -0.60
C VAL A 107 11.97 10.88 0.53
N LYS A 108 10.98 10.28 1.18
CA LYS A 108 11.19 9.38 2.32
C LYS A 108 10.11 8.31 2.36
N GLU A 109 10.48 7.16 2.93
CA GLU A 109 9.55 6.10 3.26
C GLU A 109 9.64 5.76 4.74
N ILE A 110 8.48 5.63 5.38
CA ILE A 110 8.32 5.29 6.80
C ILE A 110 7.57 3.96 6.86
N ILE A 111 8.29 2.90 7.21
CA ILE A 111 7.73 1.54 7.33
C ILE A 111 6.90 1.45 8.61
N LEU A 112 5.67 0.93 8.52
CA LEU A 112 4.85 0.67 9.70
C LEU A 112 5.38 -0.55 10.47
N LYS A 113 5.49 -0.39 11.79
CA LYS A 113 6.16 -1.35 12.68
C LYS A 113 5.35 -1.63 13.92
N ASP A 114 5.54 -2.81 14.50
CA ASP A 114 5.01 -3.18 15.80
C ASP A 114 5.73 -2.44 16.94
N LYS A 115 5.27 -2.64 18.17
CA LYS A 115 5.86 -2.04 19.38
C LYS A 115 7.33 -2.41 19.62
N ASN A 116 7.80 -3.50 19.02
CA ASN A 116 9.18 -3.99 19.15
C ASN A 116 10.05 -3.49 17.98
N GLY A 117 9.50 -2.73 17.03
CA GLY A 117 10.20 -2.20 15.87
C GLY A 117 10.25 -3.15 14.66
N ASN A 118 9.54 -4.28 14.70
CA ASN A 118 9.47 -5.19 13.55
C ASN A 118 8.45 -4.68 12.53
N PRO A 119 8.73 -4.77 11.21
CA PRO A 119 7.74 -4.48 10.17
C PRO A 119 6.44 -5.28 10.38
N ILE A 120 5.29 -4.62 10.29
CA ILE A 120 3.99 -5.31 10.31
C ILE A 120 3.64 -5.87 8.93
N SER A 121 2.72 -6.83 8.85
CA SER A 121 2.09 -7.24 7.58
C SER A 121 0.82 -6.44 7.32
N GLY A 122 0.36 -6.42 6.06
CA GLY A 122 -0.97 -5.91 5.68
C GLY A 122 -2.12 -6.93 5.79
N LEU A 123 -1.88 -8.09 6.40
CA LEU A 123 -2.91 -9.09 6.61
C LEU A 123 -3.95 -8.60 7.64
N PRO A 124 -5.20 -9.13 7.59
CA PRO A 124 -6.20 -8.85 8.62
C PRO A 124 -5.67 -9.18 10.02
N ASN A 125 -6.15 -8.43 11.02
CA ASN A 125 -5.90 -8.78 12.41
C ASN A 125 -6.58 -10.11 12.77
N PRO A 126 -6.06 -10.84 13.77
CA PRO A 126 -6.71 -12.03 14.29
C PRO A 126 -8.16 -11.75 14.73
N LYS A 127 -8.96 -12.81 14.76
CA LYS A 127 -10.35 -12.75 15.22
C LYS A 127 -10.43 -12.09 16.60
N ALA A 128 -11.42 -11.19 16.77
CA ALA A 128 -11.63 -10.29 17.92
C ALA A 128 -10.79 -8.98 17.95
N PHE A 129 -9.73 -8.85 17.14
CA PHE A 129 -8.89 -7.65 17.11
C PHE A 129 -9.05 -6.82 15.81
N GLY A 130 -9.94 -7.23 14.91
CA GLY A 130 -10.22 -6.56 13.64
C GLY A 130 -11.72 -6.47 13.35
N GLY A 131 -12.12 -5.46 12.57
CA GLY A 131 -13.53 -5.22 12.21
C GLY A 131 -13.98 -5.90 10.91
N THR A 132 -13.05 -6.36 10.07
CA THR A 132 -13.41 -6.87 8.72
C THR A 132 -13.89 -8.32 8.72
N ASN A 133 -13.47 -9.13 9.71
CA ASN A 133 -13.70 -10.58 9.77
C ASN A 133 -13.27 -11.31 8.47
N GLU A 134 -12.37 -10.73 7.69
CA GLU A 134 -11.88 -11.31 6.45
C GLU A 134 -10.88 -12.44 6.73
N VAL A 135 -11.02 -13.54 6.00
CA VAL A 135 -10.02 -14.62 6.00
C VAL A 135 -8.86 -14.25 5.06
N PRO A 136 -7.59 -14.29 5.52
CA PRO A 136 -6.45 -14.18 4.63
C PRO A 136 -6.19 -15.50 3.91
N TYR A 137 -6.16 -15.45 2.58
CA TYR A 137 -5.80 -16.57 1.70
C TYR A 137 -4.46 -16.34 1.01
N ASP A 138 -3.69 -17.39 0.83
CA ASP A 138 -2.43 -17.37 0.08
C ASP A 138 -2.67 -17.40 -1.45
N VAL A 139 -1.60 -17.32 -2.23
CA VAL A 139 -1.67 -17.37 -3.70
C VAL A 139 -2.30 -18.65 -4.26
N ASN A 140 -2.34 -19.74 -3.49
CA ASN A 140 -2.97 -21.01 -3.86
C ASN A 140 -4.42 -21.11 -3.37
N GLY A 141 -4.94 -20.06 -2.74
CA GLY A 141 -6.30 -20.01 -2.20
C GLY A 141 -6.46 -20.81 -0.89
N GLN A 142 -5.36 -21.14 -0.21
CA GLN A 142 -5.40 -21.80 1.09
C GLN A 142 -5.47 -20.76 2.21
N PRO A 143 -6.28 -20.98 3.27
CA PRO A 143 -6.29 -20.11 4.43
C PRO A 143 -4.90 -20.00 5.05
N MET A 144 -4.46 -18.80 5.36
CA MET A 144 -3.20 -18.58 6.07
C MET A 144 -3.39 -18.87 7.56
N THR A 145 -2.75 -19.92 8.05
CA THR A 145 -2.90 -20.43 9.41
C THR A 145 -1.78 -20.02 10.37
N VAL A 146 -1.98 -20.26 11.67
CA VAL A 146 -0.97 -20.04 12.71
C VAL A 146 0.31 -20.83 12.45
N ASN A 147 0.20 -22.07 11.97
CA ASN A 147 1.33 -22.86 11.49
C ASN A 147 1.19 -23.07 9.97
N PRO A 148 2.03 -22.41 9.15
CA PRO A 148 1.95 -22.50 7.69
C PRO A 148 2.39 -23.87 7.13
N GLN A 149 2.93 -24.77 7.96
CA GLN A 149 3.36 -26.10 7.55
C GLN A 149 2.29 -27.17 7.77
N LEU A 150 1.15 -26.82 8.36
CA LEU A 150 0.05 -27.73 8.63
C LEU A 150 -1.19 -27.32 7.81
N PRO A 151 -2.05 -28.26 7.39
CA PRO A 151 -3.33 -27.93 6.77
C PRO A 151 -4.22 -27.09 7.69
N PHE A 152 -5.15 -26.35 7.10
CA PHE A 152 -6.17 -25.65 7.86
C PHE A 152 -7.04 -26.63 8.65
N ASP A 153 -7.14 -26.37 9.95
CA ASP A 153 -8.09 -27.03 10.85
C ASP A 153 -8.58 -26.00 11.86
N ALA A 154 -9.89 -25.88 12.02
CA ALA A 154 -10.49 -24.79 12.80
C ALA A 154 -10.10 -24.82 14.30
N VAL A 155 -9.57 -25.94 14.81
CA VAL A 155 -9.26 -26.14 16.22
C VAL A 155 -7.75 -26.24 16.44
N SER A 156 -7.09 -27.14 15.70
CA SER A 156 -5.67 -27.50 15.89
C SER A 156 -4.70 -26.64 15.08
N ASN A 157 -5.14 -26.00 14.00
CA ASN A 157 -4.34 -25.07 13.22
C ASN A 157 -5.22 -23.96 12.59
N PRO A 158 -5.77 -23.07 13.44
CA PRO A 158 -6.71 -22.05 12.98
C PRO A 158 -6.02 -21.00 12.09
N ILE A 159 -6.85 -20.14 11.48
CA ILE A 159 -6.40 -18.93 10.78
C ILE A 159 -5.60 -18.05 11.76
N LYS A 160 -4.51 -17.46 11.26
CA LYS A 160 -3.65 -16.58 12.06
C LYS A 160 -4.25 -15.20 12.35
#